data_AF-A0A813IUL8-F1
#
_entry.id   AF-A0A813IUL8-F1
#
_cell.length_a   1.000
_cell.length_b   1.000
_cell.length_c   1.000
_cell.angle_alpha   90.00
_cell.angle_beta   90.00
_cell.angle_gamma   90.00
#
_symmetry.space_group_name_H-M   'P 1'
#
loop_
_entity.id
_entity.type
_entity.pdbx_description
1 polymer ?
#
loop_
_entity_poly.entity_id
_entity_poly.type
_entity_poly.pdbx_seq_one_letter_code
_entity_poly.pdbx_strand_id
1 'polypeptide(L)'
;EVIDRVEPEDFFRRLGPTLGECCAAVLEKLALKHCPQVWSMLPEPVKVELREKILEQSQQMFRPIIGDLKANVNQIFNIKQMAVDALIEDKPLLVKMFQEIGRKEFTFVLHVAAVMGFFLGIVQMLLWANFKAAWSLPVSGLFIGYFTNWLAITMIFRPVQPHIICGGYINFQGVFLKRQQQVAQELSSMICTHVIYARKMLEFVIKTEGFQQVLGIYQT
;
A
#
# COMPACT_ATOMS: atom_id res chain seq x y z
N GLU A 1 12.56 12.68 -0.63
CA GLU A 1 13.24 11.96 0.47
C GLU A 1 13.80 10.58 0.09
N VAL A 2 13.00 9.61 -0.39
CA VAL A 2 13.53 8.27 -0.78
C VAL A 2 14.29 8.30 -2.11
N ILE A 3 13.79 9.01 -3.12
CA ILE A 3 14.44 9.09 -4.45
C ILE A 3 15.60 10.09 -4.48
N ASP A 4 15.63 11.09 -3.58
CA ASP A 4 16.80 11.99 -3.45
C ASP A 4 18.08 11.24 -3.08
N ARG A 5 17.92 10.08 -2.41
CA ARG A 5 19.00 9.16 -2.03
C ARG A 5 19.44 8.23 -3.17
N VAL A 6 18.71 8.20 -4.28
CA VAL A 6 19.09 7.39 -5.45
C VAL A 6 20.03 8.23 -6.31
N GLU A 7 21.32 7.87 -6.29
CA GLU A 7 22.28 8.46 -7.21
C GLU A 7 22.05 7.93 -8.63
N PRO A 8 21.96 8.81 -9.65
CA PRO A 8 21.75 8.41 -11.04
C PRO A 8 22.78 7.38 -11.51
N GLU A 9 24.03 7.55 -11.08
CA GLU A 9 25.17 6.73 -11.50
C GLU A 9 25.10 5.32 -10.90
N ASP A 10 24.68 5.19 -9.65
CA ASP A 10 24.43 3.89 -9.00
C ASP A 10 23.22 3.16 -9.60
N PHE A 11 22.17 3.90 -9.96
CA PHE A 11 21.02 3.35 -10.66
C PHE A 11 21.43 2.77 -12.02
N PHE A 12 22.23 3.50 -12.81
CA PHE A 12 22.76 3.01 -14.09
C PHE A 12 23.73 1.86 -13.94
N ARG A 13 24.58 1.86 -12.92
CA ARG A 13 25.50 0.76 -12.69
C ARG A 13 24.77 -0.55 -12.46
N ARG A 14 23.58 -0.49 -11.84
CA ARG A 14 22.73 -1.66 -11.55
C ARG A 14 21.80 -2.04 -12.68
N LEU A 15 21.22 -1.07 -13.40
CA LEU A 15 20.24 -1.32 -14.47
C LEU A 15 20.82 -1.31 -15.87
N GLY A 16 22.01 -0.75 -16.06
CA GLY A 16 22.69 -0.63 -17.35
C GLY A 16 22.84 -1.96 -18.11
N PRO A 17 23.27 -3.07 -17.46
CA PRO A 17 23.34 -4.37 -18.12
C PRO A 17 21.96 -4.85 -18.61
N THR A 18 20.94 -4.77 -17.75
CA THR A 18 19.58 -5.24 -18.07
C THR A 18 18.90 -4.38 -19.14
N LEU A 19 19.04 -3.05 -19.07
CA LEU A 19 18.56 -2.14 -20.09
C LEU A 19 19.28 -2.39 -21.42
N GLY A 20 20.59 -2.60 -21.37
CA GLY A 20 21.40 -2.96 -22.51
C GLY A 20 20.95 -4.22 -23.23
N GLU A 21 20.75 -5.30 -22.48
CA GLU A 21 20.20 -6.57 -22.99
C GLU A 21 18.80 -6.38 -23.58
N CYS A 22 17.92 -5.62 -22.92
CA CYS A 22 16.60 -5.30 -23.46
C CYS A 22 16.68 -4.50 -24.75
N CYS A 23 17.52 -3.46 -24.82
CA CYS A 23 17.71 -2.64 -26.01
C CYS A 23 18.29 -3.46 -27.17
N ALA A 24 19.28 -4.32 -26.91
CA ALA A 24 19.83 -5.23 -27.90
C ALA A 24 18.77 -6.24 -28.41
N ALA A 25 17.96 -6.81 -27.51
CA ALA A 25 16.89 -7.72 -27.89
C ALA A 25 15.76 -7.02 -28.68
N VAL A 26 15.43 -5.77 -28.34
CA VAL A 26 14.46 -4.96 -29.09
C VAL A 26 15.01 -4.57 -30.46
N LEU A 27 16.29 -4.21 -30.55
CA LEU A 27 16.97 -3.94 -31.82
C LEU A 27 16.85 -5.14 -32.75
N GLU A 28 17.20 -6.34 -32.29
CA GLU A 28 17.07 -7.56 -33.10
C GLU A 28 15.65 -7.76 -33.60
N LYS A 29 14.65 -7.61 -32.71
CA LYS A 29 13.24 -7.72 -33.10
C LYS A 29 12.83 -6.66 -34.13
N LEU A 30 13.29 -5.42 -33.99
CA LEU A 30 13.01 -4.34 -34.94
C LEU A 30 13.72 -4.55 -36.28
N ALA A 31 14.98 -4.96 -36.25
CA ALA A 31 15.78 -5.22 -37.44
C ALA A 31 15.17 -6.37 -38.27
N LEU A 32 14.75 -7.46 -37.61
CA LEU A 32 14.06 -8.57 -38.27
C LEU A 32 12.69 -8.17 -38.82
N LYS A 33 11.98 -7.24 -38.16
CA LYS A 33 10.64 -6.82 -38.56
C LYS A 33 10.63 -5.78 -39.69
N HIS A 34 11.55 -4.82 -39.65
CA HIS A 34 11.56 -3.68 -40.59
C HIS A 34 12.63 -3.79 -41.67
N CYS A 35 13.78 -4.42 -41.40
CA CYS A 35 14.88 -4.53 -42.36
C CYS A 35 15.48 -5.95 -42.42
N PRO A 36 14.68 -7.01 -42.69
CA PRO A 36 15.14 -8.40 -42.62
C PRO A 36 16.27 -8.72 -43.59
N GLN A 37 16.26 -8.11 -44.79
CA GLN A 37 17.29 -8.33 -45.82
C GLN A 37 18.63 -7.72 -45.43
N VAL A 38 18.63 -6.55 -44.79
CA VAL A 38 19.86 -5.87 -44.34
C VAL A 38 20.43 -6.60 -43.13
N TRP A 39 19.57 -7.05 -42.21
CA TRP A 39 19.99 -7.76 -41.00
C TRP A 39 20.62 -9.14 -41.30
N SER A 40 20.07 -9.87 -42.27
CA SER A 40 20.62 -11.18 -42.66
C SER A 40 21.93 -11.10 -43.45
N MET A 41 22.17 -9.99 -44.15
CA MET A 41 23.40 -9.74 -44.91
C MET A 41 24.55 -9.17 -44.06
N LEU A 42 24.25 -8.69 -42.85
CA LEU A 42 25.25 -8.11 -41.96
C LEU A 42 26.21 -9.18 -41.41
N PRO A 43 27.54 -8.98 -41.54
CA PRO A 43 28.54 -9.83 -40.90
C PRO A 43 28.40 -9.79 -39.37
N GLU A 44 28.68 -10.91 -38.71
CA GLU A 44 28.55 -11.03 -37.26
C GLU A 44 29.36 -10.02 -36.44
N PRO A 45 30.59 -9.59 -36.85
CA PRO A 45 31.32 -8.52 -36.18
C PRO A 45 30.53 -7.21 -36.10
N VAL A 46 29.83 -6.85 -37.18
CA VAL A 46 29.07 -5.58 -37.26
C VAL A 46 27.84 -5.63 -36.36
N LYS A 47 27.19 -6.81 -36.24
CA LYS A 47 26.07 -6.97 -35.31
C LYS A 47 26.50 -6.82 -33.85
N VAL A 48 27.68 -7.32 -33.49
CA VAL A 48 28.25 -7.15 -32.15
C VAL A 48 28.57 -5.67 -31.89
N GLU A 49 29.22 -5.00 -32.85
CA GLU A 49 29.54 -3.57 -32.75
C GLU A 49 28.27 -2.71 -32.62
N LEU A 50 27.20 -3.03 -33.36
CA LEU A 50 25.91 -2.33 -33.24
C LEU A 50 25.29 -2.49 -31.85
N ARG A 51 25.37 -3.69 -31.26
CA ARG A 51 24.86 -3.94 -29.90
C ARG A 51 25.63 -3.11 -28.86
N GLU A 52 26.96 -3.07 -28.97
CA GLU A 52 27.80 -2.25 -28.09
C GLU A 52 27.52 -0.76 -28.27
N LYS A 53 27.34 -0.29 -29.51
CA LYS A 53 27.05 1.12 -29.78
C LYS A 53 25.71 1.56 -29.21
N ILE A 54 24.70 0.71 -29.29
CA ILE A 54 23.38 0.96 -28.69
C ILE A 54 23.46 0.92 -27.17
N LEU A 55 24.29 0.04 -26.59
CA LEU A 55 24.55 0.03 -25.16
C LEU A 55 25.08 1.40 -24.70
N GLU A 56 26.16 1.88 -25.33
CA GLU A 56 26.76 3.18 -25.02
C GLU A 56 25.77 4.34 -25.18
N GLN A 57 25.04 4.36 -26.30
CA GLN A 57 24.11 5.43 -26.62
C GLN A 57 22.89 5.44 -25.69
N SER A 58 22.39 4.26 -25.31
CA SER A 58 21.30 4.16 -24.33
C SER A 58 21.72 4.77 -22.99
N GLN A 59 22.92 4.44 -22.49
CA GLN A 59 23.45 4.98 -21.24
C GLN A 59 23.59 6.51 -21.28
N GLN A 60 24.01 7.09 -22.41
CA GLN A 60 24.10 8.54 -22.57
C GLN A 60 22.73 9.23 -22.59
N MET A 61 21.74 8.66 -23.30
CA MET A 61 20.39 9.25 -23.37
C MET A 61 19.65 9.19 -22.03
N PHE A 62 19.88 8.17 -21.22
CA PHE A 62 19.18 8.04 -19.96
C PHE A 62 19.71 8.98 -18.85
N ARG A 63 20.98 9.41 -18.90
CA ARG A 63 21.54 10.36 -17.92
C ARG A 63 20.67 11.62 -17.72
N PRO A 64 20.31 12.38 -18.78
CA PRO A 64 19.45 13.56 -18.63
C PRO A 64 18.03 13.18 -18.20
N ILE A 65 17.46 12.06 -18.68
CA ILE A 65 16.13 11.58 -18.28
C ILE A 65 16.04 11.35 -16.76
N ILE A 66 17.07 10.76 -16.15
CA ILE A 66 17.09 10.56 -14.69
C ILE A 66 17.27 11.89 -13.95
N GLY A 67 18.03 12.83 -14.52
CA GLY A 67 18.12 14.19 -13.99
C GLY A 67 16.76 14.86 -13.91
N ASP A 68 15.98 14.77 -14.98
CA ASP A 68 14.63 15.34 -15.07
C ASP A 68 13.63 14.60 -14.17
N LEU A 69 13.74 13.27 -14.08
CA LEU A 69 12.93 12.46 -13.16
C LEU A 69 13.20 12.84 -11.71
N LYS A 70 14.46 13.10 -11.34
CA LYS A 70 14.86 13.54 -9.99
C LYS A 70 14.31 14.92 -9.68
N ALA A 71 14.37 15.85 -10.63
CA ALA A 71 13.82 17.20 -10.48
C ALA A 71 12.28 17.19 -10.31
N ASN A 72 11.58 16.28 -10.99
CA ASN A 72 10.13 16.21 -11.00
C ASN A 72 9.54 15.06 -10.14
N VAL A 73 10.36 14.45 -9.29
CA VAL A 73 10.01 13.20 -8.62
C VAL A 73 8.73 13.27 -7.79
N ASN A 74 8.48 14.39 -7.13
CA ASN A 74 7.31 14.55 -6.26
C ASN A 74 5.99 14.57 -7.06
N GLN A 75 6.03 14.97 -8.34
CA GLN A 75 4.86 14.93 -9.23
C GLN A 75 4.66 13.54 -9.84
N ILE A 76 5.76 12.83 -10.13
CA ILE A 76 5.72 11.52 -10.78
C ILE A 76 5.46 10.39 -9.76
N PHE A 77 5.92 10.56 -8.52
CA PHE A 77 5.95 9.51 -7.51
C PHE A 77 5.09 9.83 -6.28
N ASN A 78 3.77 9.80 -6.45
CA ASN A 78 2.82 9.96 -5.35
C ASN A 78 2.51 8.60 -4.69
N ILE A 79 3.31 8.24 -3.68
CA ILE A 79 3.18 6.97 -2.94
C ILE A 79 1.77 6.80 -2.35
N LYS A 80 1.19 7.88 -1.82
CA LYS A 80 -0.14 7.85 -1.23
C LYS A 80 -1.19 7.51 -2.28
N GLN A 81 -1.14 8.16 -3.44
CA GLN A 81 -2.06 7.92 -4.54
C GLN A 81 -1.92 6.50 -5.08
N MET A 82 -0.68 6.04 -5.29
CA MET A 82 -0.40 4.68 -5.73
C MET A 82 -0.94 3.64 -4.75
N ALA A 83 -0.83 3.89 -3.44
CA ALA A 83 -1.39 3.00 -2.44
C ALA A 83 -2.92 2.99 -2.45
N VAL A 84 -3.55 4.14 -2.66
CA VAL A 84 -5.01 4.25 -2.78
C VAL A 84 -5.50 3.52 -4.03
N ASP A 85 -4.89 3.77 -5.18
CA ASP A 85 -5.31 3.18 -6.46
C ASP A 85 -5.17 1.65 -6.44
N ALA A 86 -4.06 1.14 -5.89
CA ALA A 86 -3.85 -0.29 -5.73
C ALA A 86 -4.88 -0.95 -4.79
N LEU A 87 -5.28 -0.28 -3.71
CA LEU A 87 -6.31 -0.78 -2.78
C LEU A 87 -7.73 -0.67 -3.36
N ILE A 88 -7.98 0.29 -4.25
CA ILE A 88 -9.25 0.41 -4.98
C ILE A 88 -9.35 -0.68 -6.06
N GLU A 89 -8.26 -0.94 -6.76
CA GLU A 89 -8.15 -2.00 -7.78
C GLU A 89 -8.34 -3.40 -7.16
N ASP A 90 -7.76 -3.64 -5.98
CA ASP A 90 -7.85 -4.92 -5.26
C ASP A 90 -8.62 -4.80 -3.92
N LYS A 91 -9.96 -4.81 -4.01
CA LYS A 91 -10.84 -4.83 -2.82
C LYS A 91 -10.59 -6.04 -1.89
N PRO A 92 -10.38 -7.27 -2.39
CA PRO A 92 -10.01 -8.40 -1.54
C PRO A 92 -8.76 -8.15 -0.69
N LEU A 93 -7.72 -7.53 -1.25
CA LEU A 93 -6.51 -7.16 -0.52
C LEU A 93 -6.81 -6.16 0.60
N LEU A 94 -7.63 -5.14 0.33
CA LEU A 94 -8.06 -4.18 1.36
C LEU A 94 -8.75 -4.88 2.53
N VAL A 95 -9.67 -5.81 2.24
CA VAL A 95 -10.38 -6.58 3.28
C VAL A 95 -9.40 -7.43 4.07
N LYS A 96 -8.48 -8.12 3.39
CA LYS A 96 -7.46 -8.96 4.03
C LYS A 96 -6.57 -8.13 4.97
N MET A 97 -6.07 -6.99 4.51
CA MET A 97 -5.26 -6.07 5.32
C MET A 97 -6.02 -5.61 6.57
N PHE A 98 -7.29 -5.23 6.42
CA PHE A 98 -8.11 -4.81 7.56
C PHE A 98 -8.35 -5.94 8.57
N GLN A 99 -8.64 -7.16 8.09
CA GLN A 99 -8.85 -8.33 8.94
C GLN A 99 -7.58 -8.73 9.69
N GLU A 100 -6.42 -8.67 9.03
CA GLU A 100 -5.15 -9.10 9.58
C GLU A 100 -4.67 -8.13 10.68
N ILE A 101 -4.78 -6.82 10.43
CA ILE A 101 -4.45 -5.77 11.41
C ILE A 101 -5.42 -5.78 12.60
N GLY A 102 -6.72 -5.93 12.34
CA GLY A 102 -7.78 -5.80 13.35
C GLY A 102 -8.13 -7.07 14.11
N ARG A 103 -7.52 -8.22 13.80
CA ARG A 103 -7.92 -9.53 14.34
C ARG A 103 -7.96 -9.57 15.86
N LYS A 104 -6.96 -8.97 16.52
CA LYS A 104 -6.84 -8.93 17.98
C LYS A 104 -7.91 -8.04 18.58
N GLU A 105 -8.19 -6.90 17.96
CA GLU A 105 -9.21 -5.95 18.40
C GLU A 105 -10.63 -6.50 18.21
N PHE A 106 -10.91 -7.21 17.12
CA PHE A 106 -12.20 -7.89 16.96
C PHE A 106 -12.42 -8.96 18.02
N THR A 107 -11.37 -9.70 18.37
CA THR A 107 -11.45 -10.70 19.43
C THR A 107 -11.71 -10.03 20.78
N PHE A 108 -11.05 -8.90 21.08
CA PHE A 108 -11.33 -8.12 22.28
C PHE A 108 -12.78 -7.62 22.34
N VAL A 109 -13.28 -7.06 21.24
CA VAL A 109 -14.68 -6.61 21.12
C VAL A 109 -15.65 -7.74 21.41
N LEU A 110 -15.40 -8.92 20.86
CA LEU A 110 -16.23 -10.10 21.08
C LEU A 110 -16.29 -10.48 22.57
N HIS A 111 -15.15 -10.50 23.27
CA HIS A 111 -15.11 -10.84 24.70
C HIS A 111 -15.81 -9.80 25.56
N VAL A 112 -15.57 -8.51 25.33
CA VAL A 112 -16.23 -7.42 26.08
C VAL A 112 -17.73 -7.44 25.82
N ALA A 113 -18.16 -7.60 24.57
CA ALA A 113 -19.57 -7.70 24.21
C ALA A 113 -20.24 -8.93 24.85
N ALA A 114 -19.56 -10.08 24.88
CA ALA A 114 -20.09 -11.29 25.51
C ALA A 114 -20.27 -11.12 27.03
N VAL A 115 -19.25 -10.61 27.74
CA VAL A 115 -19.31 -10.38 29.19
C VAL A 115 -20.38 -9.34 29.51
N MET A 116 -20.37 -8.20 28.82
CA MET A 116 -21.32 -7.12 29.11
C MET A 116 -22.76 -7.52 28.74
N GLY A 117 -22.94 -8.18 27.60
CA GLY A 117 -24.23 -8.70 27.16
C GLY A 117 -24.81 -9.72 28.12
N PHE A 118 -23.97 -10.56 28.75
CA PHE A 118 -24.41 -11.48 29.80
C PHE A 118 -24.94 -10.75 31.04
N PHE A 119 -24.20 -9.75 31.55
CA PHE A 119 -24.64 -8.96 32.71
C PHE A 119 -25.90 -8.14 32.41
N LEU A 120 -25.96 -7.47 31.26
CA LEU A 120 -27.14 -6.70 30.85
C LEU A 120 -28.35 -7.61 30.58
N GLY A 121 -28.12 -8.82 30.09
CA GLY A 121 -29.15 -9.85 29.93
C GLY A 121 -29.77 -10.29 31.26
N ILE A 122 -28.96 -10.45 32.31
CA ILE A 122 -29.47 -10.74 33.67
C ILE A 122 -30.34 -9.58 34.18
N VAL A 123 -29.88 -8.34 34.00
CA VAL A 123 -30.67 -7.15 34.36
C VAL A 123 -31.98 -7.10 33.57
N GLN A 124 -31.93 -7.38 32.27
CA GLN A 124 -33.12 -7.46 31.42
C GLN A 124 -34.11 -8.53 31.90
N MET A 125 -33.61 -9.70 32.29
CA MET A 125 -34.43 -10.79 32.83
C MET A 125 -35.15 -10.38 34.13
N LEU A 126 -34.45 -9.69 35.03
CA LEU A 126 -35.03 -9.16 36.28
C LEU A 126 -36.08 -8.09 36.02
N LEU A 127 -35.84 -7.18 35.07
CA LEU A 127 -36.80 -6.14 34.69
C LEU A 127 -38.08 -6.73 34.10
N TRP A 128 -37.95 -7.75 33.24
CA TRP A 128 -39.10 -8.43 32.65
C TRP A 128 -39.96 -9.16 33.70
N ALA A 129 -39.33 -9.80 34.69
CA ALA A 129 -40.03 -10.49 35.77
C ALA A 129 -40.97 -9.58 36.57
N ASN A 130 -40.63 -8.29 36.69
CA ASN A 130 -41.42 -7.31 37.44
C ASN A 130 -42.51 -6.62 36.60
N PHE A 131 -42.21 -6.21 35.36
CA PHE A 131 -43.14 -5.41 34.54
C PHE A 131 -44.06 -6.24 33.64
N LYS A 132 -43.70 -7.50 33.31
CA LYS A 132 -44.47 -8.46 32.48
C LYS A 132 -45.04 -7.90 31.16
N ALA A 133 -44.49 -6.79 30.66
CA ALA A 133 -44.93 -6.14 29.44
C ALA A 133 -44.25 -6.80 28.23
N ALA A 134 -45.02 -7.38 27.30
CA ALA A 134 -44.47 -8.07 26.12
C ALA A 134 -43.58 -7.20 25.22
N TRP A 135 -43.83 -5.89 25.23
CA TRP A 135 -43.13 -4.84 24.48
C TRP A 135 -41.81 -4.44 25.14
N SER A 136 -41.60 -4.78 26.43
CA SER A 136 -40.35 -4.49 27.14
C SER A 136 -39.16 -5.28 26.58
N LEU A 137 -39.38 -6.50 26.08
CA LEU A 137 -38.32 -7.36 25.52
C LEU A 137 -37.67 -6.78 24.25
N PRO A 138 -38.42 -6.42 23.19
CA PRO A 138 -37.81 -5.83 22.01
C PRO A 138 -37.19 -4.45 22.27
N VAL A 139 -37.81 -3.62 23.12
CA VAL A 139 -37.29 -2.28 23.45
C VAL A 139 -35.99 -2.37 24.26
N SER A 140 -35.96 -3.21 25.31
CA SER A 140 -34.76 -3.41 26.12
C SER A 140 -33.65 -4.08 25.32
N GLY A 141 -33.96 -5.07 24.49
CA GLY A 141 -32.99 -5.72 23.60
C GLY A 141 -32.35 -4.75 22.61
N LEU A 142 -33.15 -3.88 21.98
CA LEU A 142 -32.62 -2.84 21.09
C LEU A 142 -31.73 -1.85 21.85
N PHE A 143 -32.16 -1.40 23.03
CA PHE A 143 -31.40 -0.46 23.85
C PHE A 143 -30.07 -1.06 24.33
N ILE A 144 -30.11 -2.29 24.86
CA ILE A 144 -28.93 -3.02 25.34
C ILE A 144 -27.97 -3.33 24.20
N GLY A 145 -28.48 -3.78 23.04
CA GLY A 145 -27.66 -4.03 21.86
C GLY A 145 -26.98 -2.77 21.35
N TYR A 146 -27.74 -1.68 21.21
CA TYR A 146 -27.20 -0.37 20.82
C TYR A 146 -26.13 0.13 21.81
N PHE A 147 -26.44 0.10 23.11
CA PHE A 147 -25.54 0.56 24.17
C PHE A 147 -24.26 -0.28 24.22
N THR A 148 -24.36 -1.60 24.15
CA THR A 148 -23.21 -2.51 24.17
C THR A 148 -22.32 -2.29 22.95
N ASN A 149 -22.90 -2.15 21.75
CA ASN A 149 -22.14 -1.89 20.53
C ASN A 149 -21.44 -0.52 20.57
N TRP A 150 -22.17 0.51 21.00
CA TRP A 150 -21.60 1.86 21.18
C TRP A 150 -20.43 1.85 22.17
N LEU A 151 -20.59 1.15 23.30
CA LEU A 151 -19.57 1.08 24.34
C LEU A 151 -18.36 0.27 23.88
N ALA A 152 -18.56 -0.85 23.18
CA ALA A 152 -17.49 -1.68 22.64
C ALA A 152 -16.62 -0.87 21.65
N ILE A 153 -17.23 -0.18 20.68
CA ILE A 153 -16.50 0.67 19.73
C ILE A 153 -15.77 1.80 20.45
N THR A 154 -16.43 2.43 21.43
CA THR A 154 -15.82 3.50 22.22
C THR A 154 -14.58 3.01 22.98
N MET A 155 -14.62 1.81 23.55
CA MET A 155 -13.49 1.21 24.28
C MET A 155 -12.30 0.84 23.38
N ILE A 156 -12.53 0.58 22.09
CA ILE A 156 -11.44 0.33 21.13
C ILE A 156 -10.64 1.61 20.87
N PHE A 157 -11.35 2.72 20.61
CA PHE A 157 -10.76 3.95 20.06
C PHE A 157 -10.57 5.09 21.08
N ARG A 158 -11.20 5.01 22.25
CA ARG A 158 -11.11 6.02 23.31
C ARG A 158 -10.83 5.38 24.67
N PRO A 159 -10.10 6.07 25.57
CA PRO A 159 -9.53 7.41 25.43
C PRO A 159 -8.27 7.44 24.55
N VAL A 160 -8.05 8.59 23.88
CA VAL A 160 -6.96 8.76 22.91
C VAL A 160 -5.60 8.81 23.59
N GLN A 161 -5.54 9.60 24.67
CA GLN A 161 -4.37 9.69 25.54
C GLN A 161 -4.51 8.70 26.71
N PRO A 162 -3.40 8.12 27.19
CA PRO A 162 -3.43 7.25 28.36
C PRO A 162 -3.84 8.08 29.58
N HIS A 163 -5.01 7.79 30.15
CA HIS A 163 -5.39 8.34 31.44
C HIS A 163 -4.86 7.44 32.54
N ILE A 164 -3.84 7.93 33.23
CA ILE A 164 -3.22 7.28 34.37
C ILE A 164 -4.04 7.71 35.59
N ILE A 165 -4.85 6.79 36.14
CA ILE A 165 -5.64 7.02 37.35
C ILE A 165 -5.04 6.17 38.47
N CYS A 166 -5.09 6.65 39.71
CA CYS A 166 -4.57 5.98 40.91
C CYS A 166 -3.03 5.84 40.92
N GLY A 167 -2.31 6.96 40.87
CA GLY A 167 -0.87 7.03 41.20
C GLY A 167 0.10 6.28 40.25
N GLY A 168 -0.34 5.85 39.06
CA GLY A 168 0.52 5.14 38.10
C GLY A 168 0.10 3.72 37.73
N TYR A 169 -0.81 3.10 38.48
CA TYR A 169 -1.08 1.66 38.37
C TYR A 169 -2.16 1.27 37.36
N ILE A 170 -3.11 2.16 37.04
CA ILE A 170 -4.23 1.86 36.15
C ILE A 170 -4.15 2.80 34.94
N ASN A 171 -3.73 2.25 33.80
CA ASN A 171 -3.71 2.94 32.52
C ASN A 171 -4.95 2.57 31.71
N PHE A 172 -5.88 3.52 31.61
CA PHE A 172 -7.05 3.41 30.74
C PHE A 172 -6.72 4.08 29.40
N GLN A 173 -6.56 3.27 28.35
CA GLN A 173 -6.34 3.71 26.98
C GLN A 173 -7.11 2.78 26.02
N GLY A 174 -7.60 3.34 24.92
CA GLY A 174 -8.24 2.54 23.87
C GLY A 174 -7.32 1.39 23.43
N VAL A 175 -7.86 0.18 23.32
CA VAL A 175 -7.06 -1.04 23.09
C VAL A 175 -6.26 -0.96 21.79
N PHE A 176 -6.87 -0.39 20.74
CA PHE A 176 -6.20 -0.19 19.45
C PHE A 176 -5.04 0.81 19.57
N LEU A 177 -5.25 1.91 20.29
CA LEU A 177 -4.24 2.95 20.47
C LEU A 177 -3.06 2.48 21.35
N LYS A 178 -3.32 1.61 22.33
CA LYS A 178 -2.27 0.96 23.11
C LYS A 178 -1.33 0.10 22.24
N ARG A 179 -1.86 -0.48 21.15
CA ARG A 179 -1.11 -1.26 20.15
C ARG A 179 -0.70 -0.47 18.90
N GLN A 180 -0.85 0.86 18.88
CA GLN A 180 -0.66 1.67 17.69
C GLN A 180 0.70 1.43 17.00
N GLN A 181 1.78 1.24 17.76
CA GLN A 181 3.10 0.95 17.19
C GLN A 181 3.15 -0.38 16.44
N GLN A 182 2.58 -1.44 17.02
CA GLN A 182 2.50 -2.76 16.37
C GLN A 182 1.62 -2.70 15.13
N VAL A 183 0.47 -2.03 15.23
CA VAL A 183 -0.47 -1.85 14.12
C VAL A 183 0.18 -1.05 12.97
N ALA A 184 0.92 0.01 13.28
CA ALA A 184 1.63 0.79 12.27
C ALA A 184 2.70 -0.04 11.55
N GLN A 185 3.44 -0.87 12.29
CA GLN A 185 4.42 -1.79 11.71
C GLN A 185 3.75 -2.84 10.81
N GLU A 186 2.71 -3.53 11.30
CA GLU A 186 1.94 -4.52 10.53
C GLU A 186 1.36 -3.89 9.26
N LEU A 187 0.75 -2.71 9.36
CA LEU A 187 0.22 -1.96 8.22
C LEU A 187 1.32 -1.58 7.21
N SER A 188 2.45 -1.04 7.69
CA SER A 188 3.56 -0.65 6.81
C SER A 188 4.13 -1.85 6.07
N SER A 189 4.27 -2.99 6.74
CA SER A 189 4.74 -4.23 6.12
C SER A 189 3.77 -4.70 5.04
N MET A 190 2.46 -4.74 5.34
CA MET A 190 1.45 -5.14 4.37
C MET A 190 1.41 -4.23 3.16
N ILE A 191 1.52 -2.91 3.36
CA ILE A 191 1.60 -1.94 2.27
C ILE A 191 2.88 -2.16 1.43
N CYS A 192 4.06 -2.31 2.05
CA CYS A 192 5.30 -2.51 1.31
C CYS A 192 5.32 -3.84 0.53
N THR A 193 4.75 -4.91 1.11
CA THR A 193 4.75 -6.23 0.47
C THR A 193 3.70 -6.35 -0.64
N HIS A 194 2.51 -5.77 -0.45
CA HIS A 194 1.38 -6.00 -1.35
C HIS A 194 1.01 -4.82 -2.24
N VAL A 195 1.36 -3.60 -1.84
CA VAL A 195 0.89 -2.36 -2.49
C VAL A 195 2.01 -1.61 -3.19
N ILE A 196 3.16 -1.45 -2.51
CA ILE A 196 4.26 -0.59 -2.96
C ILE A 196 5.52 -1.43 -3.20
N TYR A 197 5.51 -2.25 -4.25
CA TYR A 197 6.69 -3.03 -4.69
C TYR A 197 7.22 -2.54 -6.05
N ALA A 198 8.50 -2.80 -6.34
CA ALA A 198 9.25 -2.23 -7.46
C ALA A 198 8.53 -2.33 -8.82
N ARG A 199 7.91 -3.49 -9.13
CA ARG A 199 7.17 -3.68 -10.38
C ARG A 199 5.91 -2.81 -10.45
N LYS A 200 5.10 -2.75 -9.38
CA LYS A 200 3.90 -1.89 -9.36
C LYS A 200 4.26 -0.41 -9.35
N MET A 201 5.34 -0.02 -8.66
CA MET A 201 5.89 1.33 -8.73
C MET A 201 6.27 1.71 -10.16
N LEU A 202 6.98 0.84 -10.87
CA LEU A 202 7.39 1.10 -12.25
C LEU A 202 6.17 1.21 -13.18
N GLU A 203 5.20 0.31 -13.03
CA GLU A 203 3.94 0.36 -13.78
C GLU A 203 3.17 1.66 -13.54
N PHE A 204 3.12 2.12 -12.29
CA PHE A 204 2.48 3.38 -11.91
C PHE A 204 3.21 4.59 -12.50
N VAL A 205 4.55 4.62 -12.44
CA VAL A 205 5.37 5.68 -13.04
C VAL A 205 5.14 5.77 -14.54
N ILE A 206 5.12 4.65 -15.26
CA ILE A 206 4.89 4.62 -16.72
C ILE A 206 3.49 5.13 -17.08
N LYS A 207 2.49 4.83 -16.25
CA LYS A 207 1.10 5.27 -16.45
C LYS A 207 0.87 6.74 -16.08
N THR A 208 1.74 7.35 -15.26
CA THR A 208 1.55 8.72 -14.76
C THR A 208 1.80 9.73 -15.88
N GLU A 209 0.94 10.76 -15.98
CA GLU A 209 1.03 11.81 -16.99
C GLU A 209 2.39 12.54 -17.00
N GLY A 210 3.02 12.68 -15.83
CA GLY A 210 4.36 13.27 -15.70
C GLY A 210 5.45 12.50 -16.45
N PHE A 211 5.36 11.18 -16.58
CA PHE A 211 6.31 10.41 -17.38
C PHE A 211 6.09 10.59 -18.89
N GLN A 212 4.83 10.75 -19.32
CA GLN A 212 4.50 11.06 -20.71
C GLN A 212 5.03 12.44 -21.14
N GLN A 213 4.98 13.43 -20.24
CA GLN A 213 5.55 14.76 -20.50
C GLN A 213 7.07 14.69 -20.70
N VAL A 214 7.79 13.91 -19.89
CA VAL A 214 9.24 13.70 -20.05
C VAL A 214 9.54 13.05 -21.40
N LEU A 215 8.76 12.02 -21.80
CA LEU A 215 8.93 11.39 -23.12
C LEU A 215 8.68 12.35 -24.28
N GLY A 216 7.70 13.25 -24.15
CA GLY A 216 7.39 14.26 -25.17
C GLY A 216 8.54 15.23 -25.46
N ILE A 217 9.37 15.54 -24.45
CA ILE A 217 10.55 16.41 -24.61
C ILE A 217 11.60 15.76 -25.54
N TYR A 218 11.69 14.43 -25.58
CA TYR A 218 12.68 13.70 -26.40
C TYR A 218 12.15 13.20 -27.74
N GLN A 219 10.85 13.36 -28.03
CA GLN A 219 10.24 13.00 -29.32
C GLN A 219 10.27 14.14 -30.36
N THR A 220 10.87 15.28 -30.03
CA THR A 220 11.05 16.44 -30.93
C THR A 220 12.49 16.51 -31.42
#